data_AF-A0A3G1AZ54-F1
#
_entry.id   AF-A0A3G1AZ54-F1
#
_cell.length_a   1.000
_cell.length_b   1.000
_cell.length_c   1.000
_cell.angle_alpha   90.00
_cell.angle_beta   90.00
_cell.angle_gamma   90.00
#
_symmetry.space_group_name_H-M   'P 1'
#
loop_
_entity.id
_entity.type
_entity.pdbx_description
1 polymer ?
#
loop_
_entity_poly.entity_id
_entity_poly.type
_entity_poly.pdbx_seq_one_letter_code
_entity_poly.pdbx_strand_id
1 'polypeptide(L)'
;MQTQVQKVLTPRVLFTSLGVAVFSVLVLTTIAPVAHWIPVSVTETATVIAVTERGCVVDGSNGYPITVADCKASPGNVIQFSYLRPAITDSQYMQRVHARADYIIP
;
A
#
# COMPACT_ATOMS: atom_id res chain seq x y z
N MET A 1 -9.63 8.58 -55.27
CA MET A 1 -8.26 8.20 -54.87
C MET A 1 -8.06 8.63 -53.43
N GLN A 2 -7.99 7.69 -52.48
CA GLN A 2 -7.79 8.00 -51.06
C GLN A 2 -6.29 8.10 -50.78
N THR A 3 -5.80 9.31 -50.53
CA THR A 3 -4.43 9.57 -50.10
C THR A 3 -4.27 9.05 -48.67
N GLN A 4 -3.71 7.85 -48.53
CA GLN A 4 -3.15 7.37 -47.27
C GLN A 4 -2.09 8.37 -46.83
N VAL A 5 -2.43 9.23 -45.86
CA VAL A 5 -1.45 10.07 -45.18
C VAL A 5 -0.56 9.13 -44.37
N GLN A 6 0.49 8.61 -45.01
CA GLN A 6 1.56 7.91 -44.34
C GLN A 6 2.21 8.92 -43.39
N LYS A 7 1.77 8.92 -42.14
CA LYS A 7 2.29 9.76 -41.06
C LYS A 7 3.72 9.28 -40.81
N VAL A 8 4.68 9.81 -41.57
CA VAL A 8 6.10 9.50 -41.37
C VAL A 8 6.43 10.00 -39.98
N LEU A 9 6.51 9.09 -39.00
CA LEU A 9 6.95 9.44 -37.66
C LEU A 9 8.34 10.04 -37.81
N THR A 10 8.43 11.35 -37.60
CA THR A 10 9.70 12.06 -37.62
C THR A 10 10.59 11.41 -36.56
N PRO A 11 11.89 11.17 -36.81
CA PRO A 11 12.75 10.43 -35.88
C PRO A 11 12.70 10.95 -34.44
N ARG A 12 12.48 12.27 -34.25
CA ARG A 12 12.24 12.88 -32.94
C ARG A 12 11.04 12.30 -32.19
N VAL A 13 9.93 12.05 -32.87
CA VAL A 13 8.71 11.46 -32.28
C VAL A 13 8.95 10.01 -31.87
N LEU A 14 9.74 9.28 -32.67
CA LEU A 14 10.19 7.92 -32.35
C LEU A 14 11.05 7.90 -31.09
N PHE A 15 12.09 8.75 -31.00
CA PHE A 15 12.96 8.81 -29.82
C PHE A 15 12.25 9.31 -28.56
N THR A 16 11.34 10.29 -28.66
CA THR A 16 10.58 10.74 -27.49
C THR A 16 9.61 9.66 -27.01
N SER A 17 8.93 8.95 -27.92
CA SER A 17 8.06 7.84 -27.54
C SER A 17 8.82 6.71 -26.85
N LEU A 18 10.02 6.38 -27.33
CA LEU A 18 10.90 5.38 -26.71
C LEU A 18 11.37 5.84 -25.33
N GLY A 19 11.76 7.11 -25.19
CA GLY A 19 12.17 7.69 -23.92
C GLY A 19 11.06 7.65 -22.87
N VAL A 20 9.83 8.01 -23.24
CA VAL A 20 8.66 7.92 -22.36
C VAL A 20 8.38 6.46 -21.98
N ALA A 21 8.47 5.52 -22.92
CA ALA A 21 8.27 4.10 -22.64
C ALA A 21 9.29 3.59 -21.61
N VAL A 22 10.58 3.82 -21.83
CA VAL A 22 11.64 3.40 -20.90
C VAL A 22 11.47 4.05 -19.53
N PHE A 23 11.19 5.35 -19.49
CA PHE A 23 10.96 6.07 -18.24
C PHE A 23 9.76 5.51 -17.47
N SER A 24 8.65 5.22 -18.17
CA SER A 24 7.46 4.63 -17.54
C SER A 24 7.75 3.27 -16.90
N VAL A 25 8.50 2.41 -17.57
CA VAL A 25 8.89 1.09 -17.04
C VAL A 25 9.78 1.26 -15.81
N LEU A 26 10.75 2.17 -15.86
CA LEU A 26 11.62 2.46 -14.71
C LEU A 26 10.82 2.96 -13.50
N VAL A 27 9.92 3.92 -13.70
CA VAL A 27 9.09 4.46 -12.61
C VAL A 27 8.20 3.36 -12.00
N LEU A 28 7.56 2.54 -12.83
CA LEU A 28 6.68 1.47 -12.37
C LEU A 28 7.40 0.34 -11.64
N THR A 29 8.66 0.07 -12.01
CA THR A 29 9.46 -1.02 -11.41
C THR A 29 10.31 -0.59 -10.23
N THR A 30 10.67 0.70 -10.12
CA THR A 30 11.54 1.21 -9.04
C THR A 30 10.83 2.13 -8.07
N ILE A 31 10.11 3.14 -8.57
CA ILE A 31 9.51 4.19 -7.73
C ILE A 31 8.17 3.71 -7.15
N ALA A 32 7.29 3.16 -7.98
CA ALA A 32 5.97 2.69 -7.53
C ALA A 32 6.03 1.69 -6.37
N PRO A 33 6.88 0.63 -6.40
CA PRO A 33 6.96 -0.29 -5.26
C PRO A 33 7.48 0.39 -4.00
N VAL A 34 8.43 1.33 -4.10
CA VAL A 34 8.96 2.08 -2.94
C VAL A 34 7.92 3.04 -2.38
N ALA A 35 7.13 3.70 -3.22
CA ALA A 35 6.08 4.62 -2.79
C ALA A 35 5.00 3.93 -1.94
N HIS A 36 4.74 2.64 -2.15
CA HIS A 36 3.80 1.87 -1.33
C HIS A 36 4.31 1.59 0.11
N TRP A 37 5.59 1.87 0.41
CA TRP A 37 6.12 1.81 1.78
C TRP A 37 5.86 3.07 2.60
N ILE A 38 5.32 4.12 1.97
CA ILE A 38 4.97 5.35 2.67
C ILE A 38 3.86 5.02 3.70
N PRO A 39 4.04 5.38 4.98
CA PRO A 39 3.06 5.10 6.00
C PRO A 39 1.79 5.92 5.78
N VAL A 40 0.65 5.26 5.93
CA VAL A 40 -0.67 5.89 5.92
C VAL A 40 -1.28 5.79 7.31
N SER A 41 -2.02 6.82 7.71
CA SER A 41 -2.74 6.83 8.98
C SER A 41 -4.04 6.05 8.80
N VAL A 42 -4.14 4.92 9.50
CA VAL A 42 -5.35 4.08 9.51
C VAL A 42 -6.04 4.27 10.85
N THR A 43 -7.36 4.42 10.81
CA THR A 43 -8.19 4.56 12.00
C THR A 43 -9.03 3.30 12.18
N GLU A 44 -8.81 2.57 13.26
CA GLU A 44 -9.55 1.35 13.59
C GLU A 44 -10.26 1.50 14.93
N THR A 45 -11.37 0.77 15.09
CA THR A 45 -12.10 0.64 16.36
C THR A 45 -11.80 -0.72 16.96
N ALA A 46 -11.27 -0.75 18.18
CA ALA A 46 -10.95 -2.00 18.87
C ALA A 46 -11.39 -1.99 20.33
N THR A 47 -11.56 -3.19 20.88
CA THR A 47 -11.86 -3.41 22.29
C THR A 47 -10.58 -3.43 23.12
N VAL A 48 -10.60 -2.72 24.26
CA VAL A 48 -9.52 -2.73 25.23
C VAL A 48 -9.50 -4.07 25.96
N ILE A 49 -8.37 -4.78 25.89
CA ILE A 49 -8.17 -6.07 26.54
C ILE A 49 -7.53 -5.87 27.92
N ALA A 50 -6.58 -4.94 28.02
CA ALA A 50 -5.85 -4.68 29.25
C ALA A 50 -5.40 -3.21 29.33
N VAL A 51 -5.19 -2.71 30.55
CA VAL A 51 -4.60 -1.40 30.82
C VAL A 51 -3.25 -1.63 31.49
N THR A 52 -2.21 -0.98 30.97
CA THR A 52 -0.83 -1.05 31.48
C THR A 52 -0.36 0.34 31.88
N GLU A 53 0.74 0.44 32.62
CA GLU A 53 1.35 1.74 32.97
C GLU A 53 1.71 2.60 31.75
N ARG A 54 1.88 1.98 30.58
CA ARG A 54 2.26 2.65 29.32
C ARG A 54 1.06 2.95 28.40
N GLY A 55 -0.16 2.60 28.80
CA GLY A 55 -1.38 2.80 28.01
C GLY A 55 -2.27 1.56 27.93
N CYS A 56 -3.24 1.58 27.01
CA CYS A 56 -4.18 0.47 26.81
C CYS A 56 -3.69 -0.50 25.75
N VAL A 57 -3.86 -1.79 25.99
CA VAL A 57 -3.67 -2.85 25.00
C VAL A 57 -5.03 -3.14 24.36
N VAL A 58 -5.09 -3.01 23.04
CA VAL A 58 -6.29 -3.30 22.25
C VAL A 58 -6.04 -4.47 21.30
N ASP A 59 -7.12 -5.19 20.97
CA ASP A 59 -7.06 -6.22 19.93
C ASP A 59 -7.17 -5.56 18.56
N GLY A 60 -6.06 -5.47 17.83
CA GLY A 60 -6.05 -4.93 16.47
C GLY A 60 -6.69 -5.91 15.49
N SER A 61 -7.31 -5.40 14.42
CA SER A 61 -7.92 -6.25 13.37
C SER A 61 -6.92 -7.19 12.68
N ASN A 62 -5.63 -6.87 12.79
CA ASN A 62 -4.48 -7.60 12.27
C ASN A 62 -4.06 -8.80 13.15
N GLY A 63 -4.77 -9.12 14.23
CA GLY A 63 -4.49 -10.27 15.09
C GLY A 63 -3.26 -10.11 15.98
N TYR A 64 -2.74 -8.88 16.12
CA TYR A 64 -1.66 -8.55 17.04
C TYR A 64 -2.14 -7.49 18.03
N PRO A 65 -1.81 -7.62 19.33
CA PRO A 65 -2.15 -6.61 20.32
C PRO A 65 -1.37 -5.32 20.08
N ILE A 66 -2.07 -4.19 20.03
CA ILE A 66 -1.48 -2.86 19.83
C ILE A 66 -1.57 -2.07 21.14
N THR A 67 -0.48 -1.40 21.51
CA THR A 67 -0.45 -0.50 22.67
C THR A 67 -0.79 0.93 22.23
N VAL A 68 -1.90 1.45 22.73
CA VAL A 68 -2.33 2.84 22.53
C VAL A 68 -1.89 3.66 23.74
N ALA A 69 -1.00 4.63 23.51
CA ALA A 69 -0.55 5.56 24.54
C ALA A 69 -1.72 6.47 24.99
N ASP A 70 -1.69 6.89 26.26
CA ASP A 70 -2.63 7.86 26.84
C ASP A 70 -4.12 7.50 26.70
N CYS A 71 -4.45 6.23 26.91
CA CYS A 71 -5.83 5.76 26.90
C CYS A 71 -6.44 5.75 28.33
N LYS A 72 -7.58 6.43 28.51
CA LYS A 72 -8.39 6.48 29.74
C LYS A 72 -9.62 5.57 29.68
N ALA A 73 -9.50 4.40 29.06
CA ALA A 73 -10.60 3.45 28.91
C ALA A 73 -10.39 2.22 29.81
N SER A 74 -11.50 1.60 30.23
CA SER A 74 -11.48 0.36 31.00
C SER A 74 -11.48 -0.86 30.07
N PRO A 75 -11.00 -2.03 30.54
CA PRO A 75 -11.15 -3.27 29.80
C PRO A 75 -12.61 -3.51 29.39
N GLY A 76 -12.83 -3.92 28.14
CA GLY A 76 -14.17 -4.08 27.55
C GLY A 76 -14.73 -2.84 26.85
N ASN A 77 -14.13 -1.66 27.02
CA ASN A 77 -14.53 -0.48 26.26
C ASN A 77 -14.03 -0.56 24.81
N VAL A 78 -14.84 -0.05 23.88
CA VAL A 78 -14.45 0.15 22.49
C VAL A 78 -13.83 1.53 22.36
N ILE A 79 -12.60 1.60 21.84
CA ILE A 79 -11.92 2.86 21.54
C ILE A 79 -11.59 2.95 20.06
N GLN A 80 -11.61 4.17 19.54
CA GLN A 80 -11.11 4.48 18.21
C GLN A 80 -9.69 5.01 18.33
N PHE A 81 -8.76 4.41 17.60
CA PHE A 81 -7.35 4.80 17.62
C PHE A 81 -6.81 4.85 16.20
N SER A 82 -5.81 5.71 15.98
CA SER A 82 -5.12 5.82 14.71
C SER A 82 -3.66 5.42 14.85
N TYR A 83 -3.14 4.75 13.84
CA TYR A 83 -1.74 4.37 13.78
C TYR A 83 -1.24 4.36 12.34
N LEU A 84 0.07 4.48 12.20
CA LEU A 84 0.72 4.45 10.91
C LEU A 84 1.03 3.01 10.53
N ARG A 85 0.49 2.57 9.40
CA ARG A 85 0.92 1.33 8.74
C ARG A 85 1.41 1.60 7.32
N PRO A 86 2.35 0.80 6.80
CA PRO A 86 2.77 0.92 5.42
C PRO A 86 1.59 0.70 4.46
N ALA A 87 1.40 1.57 3.46
CA ALA A 87 0.30 1.47 2.50
C ALA A 87 0.23 0.12 1.77
N ILE A 88 1.36 -0.57 1.66
CA ILE A 88 1.45 -1.91 1.09
C ILE A 88 0.58 -2.94 1.84
N THR A 89 0.35 -2.75 3.14
CA THR A 89 -0.45 -3.66 3.98
C THR A 89 -1.95 -3.58 3.66
N ASP A 90 -2.45 -2.38 3.34
CA ASP A 90 -3.84 -2.18 2.90
C ASP A 90 -4.01 -2.44 1.39
N SER A 91 -2.91 -2.47 0.64
CA SER A 91 -2.95 -2.78 -0.78
C SER A 91 -3.18 -4.27 -1.04
N GLN A 92 -4.00 -4.60 -2.05
CA GLN A 92 -4.09 -5.99 -2.56
C GLN A 92 -2.79 -6.47 -3.23
N TYR A 93 -1.73 -5.66 -3.27
CA TYR A 93 -0.49 -5.98 -3.98
C TYR A 93 0.14 -7.28 -3.45
N MET A 94 0.33 -7.39 -2.12
CA MET A 94 0.94 -8.57 -1.53
C MET A 94 0.08 -9.83 -1.71
N GLN A 95 -1.25 -9.72 -1.60
CA GLN A 95 -2.17 -10.83 -1.87
C GLN A 95 -2.00 -11.38 -3.30
N ARG A 96 -1.82 -10.49 -4.29
CA ARG A 96 -1.60 -10.89 -5.69
C ARG A 96 -0.21 -11.50 -5.91
N VAL A 97 0.80 -11.04 -5.19
CA VAL A 97 2.14 -11.63 -5.23
C VAL A 97 2.12 -13.03 -4.63
N HIS A 98 1.52 -13.20 -3.45
CA HIS A 98 1.35 -14.50 -2.80
C HIS A 98 0.55 -15.47 -3.67
N ALA A 99 -0.60 -15.05 -4.21
CA ALA A 99 -1.40 -15.89 -5.10
C ALA A 99 -0.63 -16.39 -6.35
N ARG A 100 0.34 -15.61 -6.85
CA ARG A 100 1.21 -16.04 -7.96
C ARG A 100 2.33 -16.97 -7.50
N ALA A 101 2.84 -16.78 -6.28
CA ALA A 101 3.86 -17.66 -5.70
C ALA A 101 3.27 -19.04 -5.35
N ASP A 102 2.09 -19.06 -4.74
CA ASP A 102 1.35 -20.28 -4.37
C ASP A 102 0.92 -21.08 -5.61
N TYR A 103 0.73 -20.41 -6.76
CA TYR A 103 0.50 -21.10 -8.03
C TYR A 103 1.73 -21.88 -8.55
N ILE A 104 2.93 -21.49 -8.12
CA ILE A 104 4.21 -22.09 -8.58
C ILE A 104 4.71 -23.16 -7.60
N ILE A 105 4.29 -23.11 -6.33
CA ILE A 105 4.67 -24.07 -5.30
C ILE A 105 3.43 -24.94 -4.99
N PRO A 106 3.36 -26.18 -5.51
CA PRO A 106 2.23 -27.08 -5.26
C PRO A 106 2.14 -27.55 -3.81
#